data_AF-A0AAD2FL67-F1
#
_entry.id   AF-A0AAD2FL67-F1
#
_cell.length_a   1.000
_cell.length_b   1.000
_cell.length_c   1.000
_cell.angle_alpha   90.00
_cell.angle_beta   90.00
_cell.angle_gamma   90.00
#
_symmetry.space_group_name_H-M   'P 1'
#
loop_
_entity.id
_entity.type
_entity.pdbx_description
1 polymer ?
#
loop_
_entity_poly.entity_id
_entity_poly.type
_entity_poly.pdbx_seq_one_letter_code
_entity_poly.pdbx_strand_id
1 'polypeptide(L)'
;MNTSPETPIATATVIPLKPNYSVSTSEYVSRTGPTDRNNNTAHLTEYQIQELMKQGFTKGLSMSMEDMKRVFALRIWIVDNSGSMQKPDGHRIITSLQDPNAIRMVPCSRWDEIVECVEYHARLAGLIEAPTRFRLLNDPGANVGPQQFSIAEDHHSMIAQQVNQATSIMRRARPNGCTPLTSHILDIHNEISQMAPALRGSGQKVAITIATDGLPSDTFGYSGNSQNIEFVNALRMLEGLPVWVVIRLCTDDEDVVNFYNDLDGQLELSLEVLDDFCGEAAEVTKENPWLNYALPLHRMREFGFHDRVFDMLDERPLMKSEIRDFLLLLCGQEHLDGMPDPSIDWDVFFQDVVRLIKFESFQYNPMTRRVSPWINTSRLNRIHGSSSCGCSIM
;
A
#
# COMPACT_ATOMS: atom_id res chain seq x y z
N MET A 1 -30.45 13.08 -28.87
CA MET A 1 -29.85 13.55 -27.61
C MET A 1 -29.84 12.36 -26.67
N ASN A 2 -28.75 11.59 -26.67
CA ASN A 2 -28.54 10.49 -25.73
C ASN A 2 -27.58 11.03 -24.65
N THR A 3 -28.13 11.36 -23.49
CA THR A 3 -27.35 11.64 -22.29
C THR A 3 -26.90 10.29 -21.72
N SER A 4 -25.64 9.93 -21.98
CA SER A 4 -24.98 8.86 -21.22
C SER A 4 -24.97 9.26 -19.74
N PRO A 5 -25.27 8.34 -18.81
CA PRO A 5 -25.14 8.61 -17.39
C PRO A 5 -23.68 8.91 -17.07
N GLU A 6 -23.41 10.04 -16.40
CA GLU A 6 -22.09 10.39 -15.88
C GLU A 6 -21.68 9.34 -14.85
N THR A 7 -20.68 8.53 -15.20
CA THR A 7 -20.08 7.55 -14.28
C THR A 7 -19.35 8.30 -13.17
N PRO A 8 -19.56 7.99 -11.88
CA PRO A 8 -18.89 8.68 -10.79
C PRO A 8 -17.37 8.44 -10.85
N ILE A 9 -16.62 9.54 -10.78
CA ILE A 9 -15.15 9.54 -10.82
C ILE A 9 -14.67 9.54 -9.37
N ALA A 10 -13.81 8.59 -9.03
CA ALA A 10 -13.24 8.53 -7.70
C ALA A 10 -11.97 9.37 -7.66
N THR A 11 -11.98 10.40 -6.83
CA THR A 11 -10.81 11.26 -6.60
C THR A 11 -10.05 10.80 -5.36
N ALA A 12 -8.73 10.84 -5.44
CA ALA A 12 -7.85 10.84 -4.28
C ALA A 12 -8.19 12.06 -3.42
N THR A 13 -9.12 11.88 -2.47
CA THR A 13 -9.64 12.95 -1.62
C THR A 13 -9.39 12.58 -0.17
N VAL A 14 -8.96 13.59 0.60
CA VAL A 14 -8.66 13.53 2.03
C VAL A 14 -9.80 12.88 2.81
N ILE A 15 -9.48 11.83 3.59
CA ILE A 15 -10.43 11.14 4.47
C ILE A 15 -10.95 12.13 5.53
N PRO A 16 -12.25 12.45 5.54
CA PRO A 16 -12.86 13.19 6.64
C PRO A 16 -13.03 12.24 7.82
N LEU A 17 -12.33 12.50 8.92
CA LEU A 17 -12.67 11.90 10.21
C LEU A 17 -13.95 12.57 10.72
N LYS A 18 -14.93 11.78 11.21
CA LYS A 18 -16.16 12.31 11.81
C LYS A 18 -15.84 13.29 12.95
N PRO A 19 -16.52 14.45 13.06
CA PRO A 19 -16.54 15.23 14.28
C PRO A 19 -17.61 14.71 15.25
N ASN A 20 -17.20 14.54 16.51
CA ASN A 20 -18.00 14.55 17.74
C ASN A 20 -18.97 13.38 18.01
N TYR A 21 -18.57 12.49 18.92
CA TYR A 21 -19.48 11.92 19.91
C TYR A 21 -19.28 12.64 21.24
N SER A 22 -20.38 13.10 21.83
CA SER A 22 -20.42 13.83 23.09
C SER A 22 -19.78 13.03 24.23
N VAL A 23 -18.76 13.64 24.86
CA VAL A 23 -18.10 13.13 26.06
C VAL A 23 -19.09 13.17 27.23
N SER A 24 -19.29 12.02 27.89
CA SER A 24 -19.74 11.99 29.28
C SER A 24 -18.53 11.64 30.15
N THR A 25 -18.24 12.52 31.11
CA THR A 25 -17.05 12.49 31.97
C THR A 25 -17.31 11.73 33.27
N SER A 26 -16.57 10.65 33.50
CA SER A 26 -16.16 10.04 34.80
C SER A 26 -15.55 8.66 34.45
N GLU A 27 -14.44 8.13 34.96
CA GLU A 27 -13.59 8.38 36.12
C GLU A 27 -12.32 7.48 35.97
N TYR A 28 -11.23 7.93 36.58
CA TYR A 28 -10.09 7.19 37.16
C TYR A 28 -9.21 6.19 36.38
N VAL A 29 -7.92 6.48 36.48
CA VAL A 29 -6.71 5.73 36.09
C VAL A 29 -6.60 4.40 36.85
N SER A 30 -6.27 3.32 36.15
CA SER A 30 -5.43 2.23 36.67
C SER A 30 -4.70 1.49 35.54
N ARG A 31 -3.39 1.34 35.73
CA ARG A 31 -2.47 0.57 34.89
C ARG A 31 -2.63 -0.92 35.21
N THR A 32 -2.99 -1.75 34.24
CA THR A 32 -2.77 -3.21 34.26
C THR A 32 -2.53 -3.71 32.84
N GLY A 33 -1.64 -4.70 32.70
CA GLY A 33 -1.16 -5.27 31.44
C GLY A 33 -2.21 -5.95 30.56
N PRO A 34 -1.80 -6.64 29.49
CA PRO A 34 -2.70 -7.08 28.43
C PRO A 34 -3.62 -8.20 28.95
N THR A 35 -4.87 -7.83 29.24
CA THR A 35 -5.96 -8.78 29.47
C THR A 35 -6.49 -9.26 28.12
N ASP A 36 -6.60 -10.58 28.00
CA ASP A 36 -7.30 -11.38 26.98
C ASP A 36 -8.13 -10.59 25.97
N ARG A 37 -7.55 -10.35 24.78
CA ARG A 37 -8.25 -9.81 23.62
C ARG A 37 -9.01 -10.94 22.93
N ASN A 38 -10.27 -11.12 23.28
CA ASN A 38 -11.21 -11.85 22.44
C ASN A 38 -11.27 -11.16 21.06
N ASN A 39 -10.95 -11.93 20.03
CA ASN A 39 -10.98 -11.64 18.60
C ASN A 39 -12.03 -10.58 18.21
N ASN A 40 -11.57 -9.36 17.95
CA ASN A 40 -12.36 -8.32 17.32
C ASN A 40 -11.92 -8.16 15.85
N THR A 41 -11.94 -9.24 15.07
CA THR A 41 -11.82 -9.16 13.61
C THR A 41 -13.18 -8.85 13.00
N ALA A 42 -13.75 -7.71 13.40
CA ALA A 42 -14.97 -7.22 12.80
C ALA A 42 -14.75 -7.00 11.30
N HIS A 43 -15.60 -7.63 10.50
CA HIS A 43 -15.74 -7.40 9.06
C HIS A 43 -15.82 -5.90 8.77
N LEU A 44 -15.39 -5.49 7.57
CA LEU A 44 -15.57 -4.09 7.18
C LEU A 44 -17.07 -3.79 7.13
N THR A 45 -17.46 -2.70 7.79
CA THR A 45 -18.83 -2.19 7.72
C THR A 45 -19.10 -1.64 6.32
N GLU A 46 -20.37 -1.63 5.92
CA GLU A 46 -20.78 -1.00 4.67
C GLU A 46 -20.29 0.46 4.57
N TYR A 47 -20.30 1.19 5.70
CA TYR A 47 -19.75 2.54 5.74
C TYR A 47 -18.25 2.58 5.38
N GLN A 48 -17.44 1.68 5.92
CA GLN A 48 -16.01 1.61 5.60
C GLN A 48 -15.77 1.28 4.12
N ILE A 49 -16.53 0.32 3.56
CA ILE A 49 -16.47 -0.02 2.14
C ILE A 49 -16.81 1.20 1.28
N GLN A 50 -17.87 1.93 1.60
CA GLN A 50 -18.26 3.14 0.87
C GLN A 50 -17.19 4.25 0.96
N GLU A 51 -16.54 4.42 2.11
CA GLU A 51 -15.44 5.39 2.25
C GLU A 51 -14.17 4.97 1.50
N LEU A 52 -13.88 3.67 1.37
CA LEU A 52 -12.80 3.18 0.51
C LEU A 52 -13.14 3.43 -0.96
N MET A 53 -14.39 3.17 -1.38
CA MET A 53 -14.81 3.40 -2.76
C MET A 53 -14.73 4.87 -3.16
N LYS A 54 -15.05 5.80 -2.25
CA LYS A 54 -14.83 7.24 -2.48
C LYS A 54 -13.38 7.62 -2.73
N GLN A 55 -12.43 6.82 -2.23
CA GLN A 55 -10.99 7.01 -2.43
C GLN A 55 -10.46 6.32 -3.70
N GLY A 56 -11.34 5.67 -4.48
CA GLY A 56 -10.97 5.02 -5.73
C GLY A 56 -10.88 3.51 -5.67
N PHE A 57 -11.02 2.89 -4.50
CA PHE A 57 -11.08 1.44 -4.42
C PHE A 57 -12.32 0.95 -5.16
N THR A 58 -12.17 -0.14 -5.89
CA THR A 58 -13.34 -0.92 -6.30
C THR A 58 -13.93 -1.62 -5.07
N LYS A 59 -15.14 -2.15 -5.21
CA LYS A 59 -15.73 -2.97 -4.14
C LYS A 59 -14.90 -4.23 -3.87
N GLY A 60 -14.39 -4.88 -4.92
CA GLY A 60 -13.50 -6.04 -4.80
C GLY A 60 -12.23 -5.73 -4.01
N LEU A 61 -11.52 -4.64 -4.34
CA LEU A 61 -10.33 -4.23 -3.59
C LEU A 61 -10.66 -3.88 -2.13
N SER A 62 -11.82 -3.25 -1.90
CA SER A 62 -12.29 -2.96 -0.54
C SER A 62 -12.53 -4.23 0.28
N MET A 63 -13.06 -5.29 -0.33
CA MET A 63 -13.20 -6.60 0.32
C MET A 63 -11.84 -7.28 0.54
N SER A 64 -10.92 -7.19 -0.41
CA SER A 64 -9.55 -7.70 -0.28
C SER A 64 -8.80 -7.05 0.91
N MET A 65 -9.10 -5.79 1.23
CA MET A 65 -8.59 -5.13 2.44
C MET A 65 -9.10 -5.78 3.75
N GLU A 66 -10.29 -6.35 3.75
CA GLU A 66 -10.82 -7.08 4.90
C GLU A 66 -10.04 -8.36 5.18
N ASP A 67 -9.71 -9.11 4.14
CA ASP A 67 -8.91 -10.33 4.28
C ASP A 67 -7.50 -10.01 4.75
N MET A 68 -6.91 -8.93 4.24
CA MET A 68 -5.63 -8.41 4.72
C MET A 68 -5.71 -7.98 6.20
N LYS A 69 -6.83 -7.43 6.67
CA LYS A 69 -7.03 -7.11 8.11
C LYS A 69 -7.04 -8.38 8.98
N ARG A 70 -7.52 -9.52 8.46
CA ARG A 70 -7.49 -10.80 9.18
C ARG A 70 -6.07 -11.39 9.22
N VAL A 71 -5.34 -11.32 8.11
CA VAL A 71 -3.99 -11.89 7.98
C VAL A 71 -2.97 -11.14 8.84
N PHE A 72 -3.02 -9.81 8.88
CA PHE A 72 -2.02 -9.01 9.59
C PHE A 72 -2.54 -8.49 10.92
N ALA A 73 -1.97 -9.00 12.02
CA ALA A 73 -2.28 -8.57 13.37
C ALA A 73 -1.74 -7.16 13.68
N LEU A 74 -0.66 -6.75 13.01
CA LEU A 74 0.00 -5.46 13.17
C LEU A 74 0.69 -5.05 11.86
N ARG A 75 0.70 -3.75 11.59
CA ARG A 75 1.55 -3.12 10.57
C ARG A 75 2.55 -2.20 11.26
N ILE A 76 3.82 -2.31 10.89
CA ILE A 76 4.89 -1.45 11.41
C ILE A 76 5.51 -0.71 10.23
N TRP A 77 5.48 0.61 10.28
CA TRP A 77 6.12 1.49 9.31
C TRP A 77 7.40 2.06 9.91
N ILE A 78 8.52 1.80 9.25
CA ILE A 78 9.77 2.52 9.45
C ILE A 78 9.77 3.65 8.42
N VAL A 79 9.83 4.89 8.90
CA VAL A 79 9.71 6.09 8.07
C VAL A 79 11.02 6.86 8.13
N ASP A 80 11.71 6.93 7.00
CA ASP A 80 12.93 7.68 6.86
C ASP A 80 12.65 9.19 6.97
N ASN A 81 13.22 9.79 8.00
CA ASN A 81 13.28 11.24 8.21
C ASN A 81 14.72 11.73 8.33
N SER A 82 15.66 11.07 7.65
CA SER A 82 17.07 11.46 7.55
C SER A 82 17.25 12.72 6.71
N GLY A 83 18.46 13.28 6.67
CA GLY A 83 18.76 14.49 5.90
C GLY A 83 18.59 14.34 4.38
N SER A 84 18.79 13.15 3.82
CA SER A 84 18.70 12.90 2.36
C SER A 84 17.31 13.11 1.80
N MET A 85 16.28 12.92 2.64
CA MET A 85 14.86 13.14 2.31
C MET A 85 14.53 14.59 1.91
N GLN A 86 15.46 15.55 2.06
CA GLN A 86 15.30 16.93 1.58
C GLN A 86 15.45 17.10 0.06
N LYS A 87 15.93 16.08 -0.67
CA LYS A 87 16.12 16.14 -2.12
C LYS A 87 14.80 16.46 -2.85
N PRO A 88 14.80 17.36 -3.86
CA PRO A 88 13.59 17.87 -4.52
C PRO A 88 13.17 17.06 -5.76
N ASP A 89 13.24 15.74 -5.67
CA ASP A 89 12.93 14.77 -6.74
C ASP A 89 11.71 13.89 -6.41
N GLY A 90 11.01 14.16 -5.30
CA GLY A 90 9.74 13.50 -4.98
C GLY A 90 8.57 14.07 -5.77
N HIS A 91 7.44 13.36 -5.77
CA HIS A 91 6.24 13.71 -6.53
C HIS A 91 4.96 13.63 -5.70
N ARG A 92 4.10 14.64 -5.82
CA ARG A 92 2.79 14.68 -5.15
C ARG A 92 1.65 14.76 -6.14
N ILE A 93 0.54 14.09 -5.81
CA ILE A 93 -0.70 14.16 -6.57
C ILE A 93 -1.51 15.35 -6.06
N ILE A 94 -1.82 16.30 -6.96
CA ILE A 94 -2.77 17.38 -6.68
C ILE A 94 -4.01 17.23 -7.55
N THR A 95 -5.17 17.41 -6.91
CA THR A 95 -6.48 17.51 -7.55
C THR A 95 -6.90 18.98 -7.61
N SER A 96 -7.39 19.43 -8.76
CA SER A 96 -7.96 20.78 -8.88
C SER A 96 -9.28 20.86 -8.10
N LEU A 97 -9.45 21.93 -7.32
CA LEU A 97 -10.70 22.20 -6.60
C LEU A 97 -11.87 22.50 -7.54
N GLN A 98 -11.58 23.00 -8.75
CA GLN A 98 -12.58 23.36 -9.75
C GLN A 98 -12.92 22.22 -10.70
N ASP A 99 -11.99 21.28 -10.91
CA ASP A 99 -12.17 20.11 -11.75
C ASP A 99 -11.51 18.90 -11.09
N PRO A 100 -12.30 18.05 -10.39
CA PRO A 100 -11.81 16.82 -9.78
C PRO A 100 -11.06 15.90 -10.75
N ASN A 101 -11.29 16.05 -12.07
CA ASN A 101 -10.64 15.26 -13.12
C ASN A 101 -9.28 15.82 -13.55
N ALA A 102 -9.00 17.07 -13.19
CA ALA A 102 -7.72 17.70 -13.43
C ALA A 102 -6.73 17.32 -12.31
N ILE A 103 -6.23 16.09 -12.43
CA ILE A 103 -5.20 15.52 -11.57
C ILE A 103 -3.82 15.82 -12.17
N ARG A 104 -2.89 16.32 -11.35
CA ARG A 104 -1.51 16.61 -11.76
C ARG A 104 -0.52 16.05 -10.76
N MET A 105 0.60 15.56 -11.28
CA MET A 105 1.80 15.32 -10.49
C MET A 105 2.57 16.63 -10.38
N VAL A 106 2.98 17.01 -9.17
CA VAL A 106 3.84 18.17 -8.92
C VAL A 106 5.11 17.74 -8.22
N PRO A 107 6.28 18.27 -8.61
CA PRO A 107 7.53 17.99 -7.92
C PRO A 107 7.50 18.55 -6.49
N CYS A 108 8.15 17.85 -5.57
CA CYS A 108 8.29 18.19 -4.16
C CYS A 108 9.55 17.54 -3.58
N SER A 109 9.78 17.68 -2.28
CA SER A 109 10.83 16.88 -1.63
C SER A 109 10.37 15.44 -1.39
N ARG A 110 11.31 14.49 -1.33
CA ARG A 110 11.04 13.11 -0.88
C ARG A 110 10.31 13.09 0.47
N TRP A 111 10.67 14.02 1.37
CA TRP A 111 10.00 14.21 2.64
C TRP A 111 8.53 14.62 2.50
N ASP A 112 8.22 15.59 1.63
CA ASP A 112 6.83 16.02 1.42
C ASP A 112 5.96 14.88 0.88
N GLU A 113 6.52 14.07 -0.02
CA GLU A 113 5.86 12.88 -0.55
C GLU A 113 5.59 11.83 0.54
N ILE A 114 6.60 11.48 1.36
CA ILE A 114 6.40 10.47 2.41
C ILE A 114 5.48 10.97 3.53
N VAL A 115 5.46 12.27 3.81
CA VAL A 115 4.48 12.87 4.75
C VAL A 115 3.06 12.63 4.25
N GLU A 116 2.77 12.88 2.97
CA GLU A 116 1.44 12.59 2.41
C GLU A 116 1.10 11.11 2.42
N CYS A 117 2.07 10.25 2.10
CA CYS A 117 1.92 8.79 2.16
C CYS A 117 1.55 8.32 3.57
N VAL A 118 2.32 8.71 4.58
CA VAL A 118 2.07 8.32 5.97
C VAL A 118 0.78 8.92 6.50
N GLU A 119 0.43 10.16 6.15
CA GLU A 119 -0.87 10.75 6.51
C GLU A 119 -2.03 9.95 5.93
N TYR A 120 -1.91 9.52 4.67
CA TYR A 120 -2.90 8.68 4.01
C TYR A 120 -3.04 7.35 4.76
N HIS A 121 -1.93 6.65 5.03
CA HIS A 121 -1.93 5.35 5.72
C HIS A 121 -2.39 5.42 7.16
N ALA A 122 -2.10 6.50 7.88
CA ALA A 122 -2.62 6.72 9.23
C ALA A 122 -4.15 6.85 9.21
N ARG A 123 -4.70 7.59 8.24
CA ARG A 123 -6.15 7.73 8.07
C ARG A 123 -6.80 6.44 7.59
N LEU A 124 -6.17 5.71 6.67
CA LEU A 124 -6.63 4.41 6.20
C LEU A 124 -6.67 3.41 7.36
N ALA A 125 -5.59 3.29 8.13
CA ALA A 125 -5.52 2.44 9.32
C ALA A 125 -6.63 2.77 10.32
N GLY A 126 -6.90 4.05 10.54
CA GLY A 126 -8.01 4.49 11.40
C GLY A 126 -9.39 4.16 10.81
N LEU A 127 -9.56 4.32 9.49
CA LEU A 127 -10.81 4.02 8.80
C LEU A 127 -11.17 2.54 8.91
N ILE A 128 -10.23 1.64 8.61
CA ILE A 128 -10.49 0.19 8.63
C ILE A 128 -10.21 -0.47 9.99
N GLU A 129 -9.80 0.33 10.98
CA GLU A 129 -9.43 -0.11 12.33
C GLU A 129 -8.35 -1.21 12.29
N ALA A 130 -7.33 -0.99 11.46
CA ALA A 130 -6.17 -1.87 11.35
C ALA A 130 -5.06 -1.36 12.27
N PRO A 131 -4.59 -2.18 13.24
CA PRO A 131 -3.47 -1.81 14.10
C PRO A 131 -2.22 -1.48 13.27
N THR A 132 -1.77 -0.23 13.37
CA THR A 132 -0.62 0.28 12.62
C THR A 132 0.24 1.17 13.50
N ARG A 133 1.54 0.92 13.51
CA ARG A 133 2.55 1.71 14.22
C ARG A 133 3.49 2.35 13.23
N PHE A 134 3.76 3.64 13.41
CA PHE A 134 4.76 4.38 12.65
C PHE A 134 5.95 4.68 13.54
N ARG A 135 7.15 4.60 12.97
CA ARG A 135 8.42 4.82 13.64
C ARG A 135 9.33 5.64 12.74
N LEU A 136 9.62 6.87 13.17
CA LEU A 136 10.62 7.70 12.50
C LEU A 136 12.02 7.16 12.79
N LEU A 137 12.93 7.22 11.80
CA LEU A 137 14.33 6.80 11.98
C LEU A 137 15.06 7.64 13.04
N ASN A 138 14.85 8.95 13.00
CA ASN A 138 15.46 9.92 13.89
C ASN A 138 14.38 10.53 14.80
N ASP A 139 14.75 10.85 16.05
CA ASP A 139 13.87 11.54 16.99
C ASP A 139 13.39 12.88 16.37
N PRO A 140 12.07 13.09 16.19
CA PRO A 140 11.55 14.34 15.62
C PRO A 140 11.72 15.57 16.54
N GLY A 141 12.16 15.35 17.78
CA GLY A 141 12.39 16.35 18.81
C GLY A 141 11.22 16.46 19.78
N ALA A 142 11.55 16.75 21.05
CA ALA A 142 10.58 16.79 22.16
C ALA A 142 9.38 17.71 21.93
N ASN A 143 9.53 18.78 21.13
CA ASN A 143 8.45 19.71 20.83
C ASN A 143 7.50 19.17 19.74
N VAL A 144 7.90 18.19 18.94
CA VAL A 144 7.11 17.64 17.82
C VAL A 144 6.21 16.50 18.30
N GLY A 145 6.80 15.49 18.95
CA GLY A 145 6.07 14.32 19.45
C GLY A 145 7.00 13.11 19.62
N PRO A 146 6.45 11.93 19.96
CA PRO A 146 7.25 10.72 20.10
C PRO A 146 7.78 10.23 18.75
N GLN A 147 8.93 9.55 18.78
CA GLN A 147 9.51 8.87 17.61
C GLN A 147 8.63 7.73 17.08
N GLN A 148 7.82 7.13 17.97
CA GLN A 148 6.85 6.08 17.65
C GLN A 148 5.43 6.52 18.00
N PHE A 149 4.47 6.23 17.13
CA PHE A 149 3.05 6.51 17.36
C PHE A 149 2.18 5.46 16.68
N SER A 150 1.01 5.17 17.26
CA SER A 150 0.15 4.06 16.87
C SER A 150 -1.27 4.52 16.51
N ILE A 151 -1.90 3.77 15.62
CA ILE A 151 -3.30 3.90 15.21
C ILE A 151 -3.98 2.56 15.46
N ALA A 152 -5.16 2.58 16.09
CA ALA A 152 -6.00 1.39 16.30
C ALA A 152 -5.35 0.23 17.07
N GLU A 153 -4.24 0.47 17.79
CA GLU A 153 -3.66 -0.50 18.73
C GLU A 153 -4.38 -0.51 20.09
N ASP A 154 -5.07 0.58 20.44
CA ASP A 154 -5.73 0.82 21.74
C ASP A 154 -7.27 0.84 21.60
N HIS A 155 -7.95 1.49 22.54
CA HIS A 155 -9.41 1.66 22.52
C HIS A 155 -9.91 2.43 21.29
N HIS A 156 -10.99 1.92 20.68
CA HIS A 156 -11.64 2.49 19.49
C HIS A 156 -11.92 4.00 19.59
N SER A 157 -12.29 4.50 20.78
CA SER A 157 -12.56 5.93 21.00
C SER A 157 -11.34 6.84 20.78
N MET A 158 -10.12 6.29 20.81
CA MET A 158 -8.87 7.05 20.65
C MET A 158 -8.41 7.16 19.19
N ILE A 159 -9.00 6.39 18.26
CA ILE A 159 -8.52 6.32 16.86
C ILE A 159 -8.48 7.70 16.20
N ALA A 160 -9.54 8.50 16.34
CA ALA A 160 -9.57 9.84 15.75
C ALA A 160 -8.47 10.76 16.31
N GLN A 161 -8.20 10.67 17.62
CA GLN A 161 -7.11 11.41 18.26
C GLN A 161 -5.75 10.91 17.79
N GLN A 162 -5.56 9.60 17.70
CA GLN A 162 -4.33 8.96 17.22
C GLN A 162 -4.01 9.40 15.78
N VAL A 163 -4.99 9.40 14.87
CA VAL A 163 -4.79 9.86 13.48
C VAL A 163 -4.44 11.34 13.43
N ASN A 164 -5.09 12.18 14.22
CA ASN A 164 -4.76 13.61 14.31
C ASN A 164 -3.34 13.84 14.87
N GLN A 165 -2.94 13.06 15.88
CA GLN A 165 -1.60 13.12 16.45
C GLN A 165 -0.54 12.67 15.43
N ALA A 166 -0.74 11.54 14.75
CA ALA A 166 0.13 11.06 13.69
C ALA A 166 0.32 12.11 12.58
N THR A 167 -0.79 12.68 12.10
CA THR A 167 -0.78 13.77 11.11
C THR A 167 -0.01 14.99 11.62
N SER A 168 -0.20 15.37 12.89
CA SER A 168 0.50 16.51 13.49
C SER A 168 2.01 16.28 13.61
N ILE A 169 2.42 15.08 14.01
CA ILE A 169 3.84 14.69 14.12
C ILE A 169 4.48 14.76 12.73
N MET A 170 3.90 14.12 11.72
CA MET A 170 4.46 14.09 10.37
C MET A 170 4.63 15.49 9.76
N ARG A 171 3.64 16.37 9.91
CA ARG A 171 3.71 17.75 9.39
C ARG A 171 4.74 18.63 10.10
N ARG A 172 5.08 18.31 11.35
CA ARG A 172 5.96 19.14 12.19
C ARG A 172 7.38 18.59 12.26
N ALA A 173 7.55 17.29 12.07
CA ALA A 173 8.85 16.65 11.94
C ALA A 173 9.59 17.21 10.73
N ARG A 174 10.92 17.18 10.80
CA ARG A 174 11.79 17.65 9.73
C ARG A 174 12.83 16.59 9.40
N PRO A 175 13.16 16.41 8.12
CA PRO A 175 14.18 15.48 7.67
C PRO A 175 15.56 15.92 8.18
N ASN A 176 16.17 15.15 9.09
CA ASN A 176 17.45 15.39 9.72
C ASN A 176 18.09 14.09 10.21
N GLY A 177 19.41 14.09 10.42
CA GLY A 177 20.11 12.94 10.98
C GLY A 177 20.49 11.90 9.91
N CYS A 178 20.69 10.67 10.39
CA CYS A 178 21.26 9.56 9.64
C CYS A 178 20.20 8.51 9.29
N THR A 179 20.59 7.39 8.68
CA THR A 179 19.68 6.32 8.22
C THR A 179 19.95 5.01 9.00
N PRO A 180 19.69 4.97 10.32
CA PRO A 180 20.05 3.85 11.20
C PRO A 180 19.15 2.61 11.05
N LEU A 181 18.83 2.19 9.83
CA LEU A 181 17.87 1.12 9.54
C LEU A 181 18.13 -0.17 10.34
N THR A 182 19.40 -0.57 10.47
CA THR A 182 19.80 -1.78 11.19
C THR A 182 19.27 -1.84 12.62
N SER A 183 19.39 -0.75 13.39
CA SER A 183 18.94 -0.76 14.80
C SER A 183 17.42 -0.87 14.90
N HIS A 184 16.69 -0.23 13.99
CA HIS A 184 15.23 -0.32 13.95
C HIS A 184 14.75 -1.75 13.61
N ILE A 185 15.43 -2.44 12.70
CA ILE A 185 15.12 -3.83 12.36
C ILE A 185 15.42 -4.76 13.54
N LEU A 186 16.54 -4.59 14.24
CA LEU A 186 16.87 -5.39 15.42
C LEU A 186 15.82 -5.24 16.54
N ASP A 187 15.33 -4.02 16.78
CA ASP A 187 14.27 -3.78 17.75
C ASP A 187 12.96 -4.45 17.35
N ILE A 188 12.58 -4.33 16.06
CA ILE A 188 11.36 -4.95 15.53
C ILE A 188 11.45 -6.48 15.58
N HIS A 189 12.62 -7.05 15.24
CA HIS A 189 12.88 -8.47 15.39
C HIS A 189 12.65 -8.94 16.84
N ASN A 190 13.16 -8.21 17.82
CA ASN A 190 13.01 -8.56 19.23
C ASN A 190 11.54 -8.52 19.70
N GLU A 191 10.78 -7.55 19.20
CA GLU A 191 9.34 -7.46 19.47
C GLU A 191 8.57 -8.62 18.83
N ILE A 192 8.75 -8.83 17.52
CA ILE A 192 8.03 -9.85 16.77
C ILE A 192 8.39 -11.26 17.25
N SER A 193 9.64 -11.49 17.63
CA SER A 193 10.08 -12.77 18.20
C SER A 193 9.27 -13.16 19.44
N GLN A 194 8.90 -12.18 20.28
CA GLN A 194 8.06 -12.42 21.45
C GLN A 194 6.60 -12.70 21.07
N MET A 195 6.11 -12.07 19.99
CA MET A 195 4.75 -12.26 19.47
C MET A 195 4.60 -13.54 18.62
N ALA A 196 5.70 -14.09 18.11
CA ALA A 196 5.70 -15.15 17.11
C ALA A 196 4.89 -16.41 17.50
N PRO A 197 4.92 -16.91 18.75
CA PRO A 197 4.07 -18.04 19.13
C PRO A 197 2.57 -17.74 18.99
N ALA A 198 2.13 -16.54 19.40
CA ALA A 198 0.74 -16.12 19.31
C ALA A 198 0.31 -15.91 17.86
N LEU A 199 1.15 -15.23 17.06
CA LEU A 199 0.92 -15.00 15.63
C LEU A 199 0.77 -16.33 14.86
N ARG A 200 1.67 -17.30 15.10
CA ARG A 200 1.56 -18.63 14.48
C ARG A 200 0.30 -19.37 14.94
N GLY A 201 -0.05 -19.25 16.23
CA GLY A 201 -1.27 -19.83 16.79
C GLY A 201 -2.56 -19.28 16.16
N SER A 202 -2.57 -18.00 15.77
CA SER A 202 -3.70 -17.37 15.09
C SER A 202 -3.62 -17.38 13.56
N GLY A 203 -2.54 -17.92 12.98
CA GLY A 203 -2.29 -17.88 11.53
C GLY A 203 -2.05 -16.46 10.98
N GLN A 204 -1.63 -15.53 11.85
CA GLN A 204 -1.43 -14.12 11.51
C GLN A 204 0.04 -13.78 11.31
N LYS A 205 0.29 -12.64 10.67
CA LYS A 205 1.60 -12.07 10.42
C LYS A 205 1.69 -10.62 10.89
N VAL A 206 2.91 -10.07 10.86
CA VAL A 206 3.18 -8.63 10.96
C VAL A 206 3.66 -8.12 9.60
N ALA A 207 3.05 -7.06 9.07
CA ALA A 207 3.57 -6.37 7.89
C ALA A 207 4.56 -5.29 8.35
N ILE A 208 5.73 -5.22 7.73
CA ILE A 208 6.79 -4.25 8.03
C ILE A 208 7.06 -3.46 6.75
N THR A 209 6.63 -2.19 6.71
CA THR A 209 6.92 -1.29 5.59
C THR A 209 8.13 -0.42 5.94
N ILE A 210 9.21 -0.52 5.16
CA ILE A 210 10.42 0.29 5.30
C ILE A 210 10.41 1.34 4.19
N ALA A 211 10.01 2.56 4.52
CA ALA A 211 10.06 3.68 3.60
C ALA A 211 11.39 4.42 3.74
N THR A 212 12.26 4.33 2.72
CA THR A 212 13.64 4.82 2.76
C THR A 212 14.08 5.39 1.41
N ASP A 213 14.97 6.38 1.42
CA ASP A 213 15.56 6.97 0.21
C ASP A 213 17.05 6.63 0.00
N GLY A 214 17.61 5.81 0.88
CA GLY A 214 19.04 5.57 0.91
C GLY A 214 19.45 4.23 1.49
N LEU A 215 20.76 3.99 1.39
CA LEU A 215 21.45 2.87 1.99
C LEU A 215 21.59 3.06 3.51
N PRO A 216 21.65 1.96 4.28
CA PRO A 216 21.81 2.02 5.73
C PRO A 216 23.11 2.74 6.14
N SER A 217 23.01 3.54 7.21
CA SER A 217 24.16 4.09 7.93
C SER A 217 24.14 3.62 9.38
N ASP A 218 25.26 3.79 10.08
CA ASP A 218 25.25 3.70 11.54
C ASP A 218 24.62 4.97 12.18
N THR A 219 24.54 5.00 13.51
CA THR A 219 24.00 6.13 14.28
C THR A 219 24.85 7.40 14.22
N PHE A 220 26.07 7.32 13.69
CA PHE A 220 26.96 8.46 13.49
C PHE A 220 26.95 8.95 12.03
N GLY A 221 26.21 8.28 11.14
CA GLY A 221 26.11 8.61 9.72
C GLY A 221 27.22 8.00 8.86
N TYR A 222 27.99 7.03 9.36
CA TYR A 222 28.91 6.28 8.52
C TYR A 222 28.13 5.26 7.68
N SER A 223 28.29 5.34 6.37
CA SER A 223 27.72 4.41 5.40
C SER A 223 28.82 3.67 4.65
N GLY A 224 28.52 2.48 4.15
CA GLY A 224 29.44 1.68 3.37
C GLY A 224 29.08 0.20 3.39
N ASN A 225 29.93 -0.62 2.76
CA ASN A 225 29.69 -2.05 2.61
C ASN A 225 29.49 -2.77 3.96
N SER A 226 30.18 -2.35 5.02
CA SER A 226 29.97 -2.90 6.37
C SER A 226 28.55 -2.70 6.87
N GLN A 227 28.01 -1.49 6.75
CA GLN A 227 26.65 -1.14 7.20
C GLN A 227 25.59 -1.82 6.34
N ASN A 228 25.83 -1.94 5.04
CA ASN A 228 24.98 -2.71 4.14
C ASN A 228 24.92 -4.19 4.58
N ILE A 229 26.07 -4.82 4.86
CA ILE A 229 26.12 -6.21 5.34
C ILE A 229 25.41 -6.36 6.70
N GLU A 230 25.60 -5.42 7.63
CA GLU A 230 24.93 -5.45 8.93
C GLU A 230 23.41 -5.35 8.78
N PHE A 231 22.93 -4.48 7.89
CA PHE A 231 21.50 -4.35 7.59
C PHE A 231 20.93 -5.62 6.97
N VAL A 232 21.60 -6.19 5.96
CA VAL A 232 21.19 -7.47 5.35
C VAL A 232 21.15 -8.59 6.40
N ASN A 233 22.13 -8.64 7.31
CA ASN A 233 22.12 -9.59 8.41
C ASN A 233 20.95 -9.36 9.37
N ALA A 234 20.58 -8.11 9.64
CA ALA A 234 19.41 -7.79 10.47
C ALA A 234 18.10 -8.21 9.79
N LEU A 235 17.96 -8.00 8.48
CA LEU A 235 16.82 -8.52 7.71
C LEU A 235 16.78 -10.04 7.74
N ARG A 236 17.93 -10.71 7.61
CA ARG A 236 18.03 -12.18 7.72
C ARG A 236 17.53 -12.71 9.07
N MET A 237 17.63 -11.94 10.15
CA MET A 237 17.07 -12.35 11.45
C MET A 237 15.54 -12.42 11.44
N LEU A 238 14.87 -11.74 10.50
CA LEU A 238 13.42 -11.84 10.34
C LEU A 238 12.99 -13.15 9.63
N GLU A 239 13.92 -13.88 9.01
CA GLU A 239 13.62 -15.18 8.38
C GLU A 239 13.03 -16.17 9.39
N GLY A 240 11.97 -16.87 8.97
CA GLY A 240 11.22 -17.80 9.82
C GLY A 240 10.28 -17.15 10.84
N LEU A 241 10.30 -15.82 11.01
CA LEU A 241 9.24 -15.11 11.74
C LEU A 241 8.00 -14.93 10.84
N PRO A 242 6.78 -14.85 11.41
CA PRO A 242 5.56 -14.62 10.64
C PRO A 242 5.47 -13.15 10.22
N VAL A 243 6.27 -12.74 9.24
CA VAL A 243 6.34 -11.37 8.74
C VAL A 243 6.10 -11.30 7.22
N TRP A 244 5.76 -10.09 6.77
CA TRP A 244 5.78 -9.66 5.38
C TRP A 244 6.52 -8.33 5.34
N VAL A 245 7.55 -8.18 4.52
CA VAL A 245 8.36 -6.95 4.46
C VAL A 245 8.11 -6.24 3.13
N VAL A 246 7.85 -4.94 3.20
CA VAL A 246 7.72 -4.07 2.02
C VAL A 246 8.82 -3.02 2.11
N ILE A 247 9.71 -2.96 1.13
CA ILE A 247 10.68 -1.87 0.97
C ILE A 247 10.06 -0.85 0.04
N ARG A 248 9.65 0.31 0.56
CA ARG A 248 9.11 1.42 -0.22
C ARG A 248 10.22 2.41 -0.52
N LEU A 249 10.72 2.43 -1.75
CA LEU A 249 11.78 3.32 -2.16
C LEU A 249 11.26 4.75 -2.35
N CYS A 250 12.02 5.71 -1.85
CA CYS A 250 11.73 7.14 -1.92
C CYS A 250 12.79 7.86 -2.77
N THR A 251 13.41 7.16 -3.72
CA THR A 251 14.57 7.64 -4.48
C THR A 251 14.58 7.04 -5.88
N ASP A 252 15.00 7.83 -6.87
CA ASP A 252 15.30 7.35 -8.23
C ASP A 252 16.81 7.00 -8.40
N ASP A 253 17.52 6.83 -7.28
CA ASP A 253 18.96 6.52 -7.29
C ASP A 253 19.17 5.04 -7.64
N GLU A 254 19.66 4.78 -8.85
CA GLU A 254 19.83 3.42 -9.39
C GLU A 254 20.67 2.52 -8.48
N ASP A 255 21.70 3.03 -7.80
CA ASP A 255 22.53 2.21 -6.92
C ASP A 255 21.74 1.75 -5.68
N VAL A 256 20.83 2.60 -5.18
CA VAL A 256 19.94 2.26 -4.08
C VAL A 256 18.88 1.26 -4.52
N VAL A 257 18.25 1.50 -5.68
CA VAL A 257 17.23 0.60 -6.24
C VAL A 257 17.81 -0.80 -6.48
N ASN A 258 18.99 -0.88 -7.12
CA ASN A 258 19.69 -2.14 -7.38
C ASN A 258 20.02 -2.87 -6.07
N PHE A 259 20.48 -2.16 -5.04
CA PHE A 259 20.78 -2.77 -3.75
C PHE A 259 19.56 -3.48 -3.12
N TYR A 260 18.39 -2.84 -3.14
CA TYR A 260 17.18 -3.43 -2.56
C TYR A 260 16.59 -4.54 -3.44
N ASN A 261 16.62 -4.41 -4.76
CA ASN A 261 16.16 -5.46 -5.68
C ASN A 261 17.02 -6.73 -5.60
N ASP A 262 18.31 -6.60 -5.28
CA ASP A 262 19.20 -7.75 -5.09
C ASP A 262 18.94 -8.50 -3.76
N LEU A 263 18.06 -8.02 -2.87
CA LEU A 263 17.77 -8.67 -1.58
C LEU A 263 17.02 -9.99 -1.73
N ASP A 264 16.09 -10.10 -2.68
CA ASP A 264 15.30 -11.32 -2.88
C ASP A 264 16.17 -12.53 -3.27
N GLY A 265 17.31 -12.28 -3.93
CA GLY A 265 18.31 -13.31 -4.23
C GLY A 265 19.20 -13.71 -3.05
N GLN A 266 19.16 -12.96 -1.94
CA GLN A 266 20.07 -13.10 -0.79
C GLN A 266 19.38 -13.58 0.50
N LEU A 267 18.05 -13.51 0.54
CA LEU A 267 17.23 -13.76 1.73
C LEU A 267 16.11 -14.74 1.42
N GLU A 268 15.82 -15.65 2.36
CA GLU A 268 14.60 -16.48 2.34
C GLU A 268 13.44 -15.76 3.04
N LEU A 269 13.39 -14.43 2.91
CA LEU A 269 12.43 -13.55 3.56
C LEU A 269 11.27 -13.24 2.60
N SER A 270 10.04 -13.24 3.11
CA SER A 270 8.91 -12.73 2.35
C SER A 270 9.01 -11.20 2.26
N LEU A 271 9.58 -10.72 1.15
CA LEU A 271 9.92 -9.33 0.89
C LEU A 271 9.37 -8.89 -0.47
N GLU A 272 9.02 -7.61 -0.56
CA GLU A 272 8.60 -6.93 -1.77
C GLU A 272 9.30 -5.57 -1.84
N VAL A 273 9.85 -5.20 -2.99
CA VAL A 273 10.40 -3.86 -3.24
C VAL A 273 9.41 -3.09 -4.10
N LEU A 274 9.08 -1.88 -3.69
CA LEU A 274 8.13 -0.98 -4.37
C LEU A 274 8.80 0.36 -4.63
N ASP A 275 8.72 0.81 -5.88
CA ASP A 275 9.09 2.16 -6.27
C ASP A 275 8.02 3.19 -5.89
N ASP A 276 8.23 4.46 -6.26
CA ASP A 276 7.17 5.45 -6.18
C ASP A 276 5.98 5.08 -7.09
N PHE A 277 4.82 5.72 -6.87
CA PHE A 277 3.60 5.40 -7.62
C PHE A 277 3.77 5.49 -9.15
N CYS A 278 4.60 6.42 -9.65
CA CYS A 278 4.79 6.60 -11.08
C CYS A 278 5.78 5.59 -11.66
N GLY A 279 6.88 5.31 -10.95
CA GLY A 279 7.89 4.32 -11.30
C GLY A 279 7.26 2.94 -11.39
N GLU A 280 6.59 2.53 -10.32
CA GLU A 280 5.86 1.26 -10.25
C GLU A 280 4.83 1.11 -11.38
N ALA A 281 4.06 2.16 -11.66
CA ALA A 281 3.11 2.14 -12.77
C ALA A 281 3.79 1.99 -14.14
N ALA A 282 5.01 2.49 -14.31
CA ALA A 282 5.77 2.34 -15.54
C ALA A 282 6.21 0.88 -15.74
N GLU A 283 6.67 0.21 -14.68
CA GLU A 283 7.04 -1.20 -14.70
C GLU A 283 5.84 -2.10 -15.00
N VAL A 284 4.73 -1.91 -14.27
CA VAL A 284 3.48 -2.65 -14.53
C VAL A 284 2.96 -2.39 -15.95
N THR A 285 3.07 -1.15 -16.45
CA THR A 285 2.63 -0.83 -17.83
C THR A 285 3.52 -1.49 -18.88
N LYS A 286 4.80 -1.69 -18.60
CA LYS A 286 5.74 -2.36 -19.51
C LYS A 286 5.34 -3.82 -19.72
N GLU A 287 5.03 -4.53 -18.64
CA GLU A 287 4.69 -5.96 -18.69
C GLU A 287 3.20 -6.22 -18.97
N ASN A 288 2.30 -5.40 -18.40
CA ASN A 288 0.85 -5.51 -18.51
C ASN A 288 0.22 -4.19 -19.00
N PRO A 289 0.47 -3.74 -20.24
CA PRO A 289 0.04 -2.42 -20.77
C PRO A 289 -1.48 -2.25 -20.95
N TRP A 290 -2.25 -3.30 -20.67
CA TRP A 290 -3.70 -3.29 -20.61
C TRP A 290 -4.23 -2.85 -19.24
N LEU A 291 -3.42 -2.92 -18.18
CA LEU A 291 -3.78 -2.50 -16.84
C LEU A 291 -3.48 -1.02 -16.63
N ASN A 292 -4.43 -0.30 -16.07
CA ASN A 292 -4.19 0.99 -15.46
C ASN A 292 -3.79 0.77 -14.00
N TYR A 293 -2.49 0.85 -13.70
CA TYR A 293 -2.00 0.80 -12.32
C TYR A 293 -2.42 2.06 -11.57
N ALA A 294 -3.55 1.96 -10.86
CA ALA A 294 -4.16 3.08 -10.15
C ALA A 294 -3.70 3.14 -8.69
N LEU A 295 -3.80 4.34 -8.11
CA LEU A 295 -3.33 4.63 -6.76
C LEU A 295 -3.84 3.65 -5.68
N PRO A 296 -5.11 3.18 -5.69
CA PRO A 296 -5.56 2.19 -4.71
C PRO A 296 -4.75 0.89 -4.69
N LEU A 297 -4.31 0.38 -5.85
CA LEU A 297 -3.45 -0.82 -5.90
C LEU A 297 -2.12 -0.56 -5.21
N HIS A 298 -1.49 0.58 -5.53
CA HIS A 298 -0.23 0.99 -4.91
C HIS A 298 -0.34 1.13 -3.40
N ARG A 299 -1.40 1.81 -2.92
CA ARG A 299 -1.64 1.99 -1.49
C ARG A 299 -1.91 0.66 -0.78
N MET A 300 -2.56 -0.31 -1.42
CA MET A 300 -2.74 -1.63 -0.83
C MET A 300 -1.40 -2.35 -0.63
N ARG A 301 -0.54 -2.37 -1.67
CA ARG A 301 0.80 -2.98 -1.61
C ARG A 301 1.67 -2.33 -0.54
N GLU A 302 1.73 -0.99 -0.51
CA GLU A 302 2.43 -0.23 0.55
C GLU A 302 1.95 -0.61 1.98
N PHE A 303 0.66 -0.94 2.14
CA PHE A 303 0.04 -1.30 3.41
C PHE A 303 0.19 -2.78 3.78
N GLY A 304 0.97 -3.53 3.00
CA GLY A 304 1.29 -4.94 3.20
C GLY A 304 0.31 -5.91 2.58
N PHE A 305 -0.55 -5.47 1.65
CA PHE A 305 -1.36 -6.40 0.86
C PHE A 305 -0.44 -7.21 -0.06
N HIS A 306 -0.58 -8.53 0.00
CA HIS A 306 0.15 -9.44 -0.86
C HIS A 306 -0.79 -10.50 -1.40
N ASP A 307 -0.69 -10.69 -2.72
CA ASP A 307 -1.27 -11.79 -3.46
C ASP A 307 -0.30 -12.10 -4.60
N ARG A 308 -0.12 -13.39 -4.91
CA ARG A 308 0.81 -13.83 -5.96
C ARG A 308 0.58 -13.12 -7.29
N VAL A 309 -0.67 -12.79 -7.63
CA VAL A 309 -0.98 -12.12 -8.90
C VAL A 309 -0.51 -10.67 -8.91
N PHE A 310 -0.42 -10.02 -7.75
CA PHE A 310 0.10 -8.67 -7.62
C PHE A 310 1.61 -8.63 -7.79
N ASP A 311 2.33 -9.60 -7.22
CA ASP A 311 3.80 -9.71 -7.39
C ASP A 311 4.17 -9.87 -8.87
N MET A 312 3.35 -10.57 -9.65
CA MET A 312 3.64 -10.83 -11.06
C MET A 312 3.32 -9.65 -12.00
N LEU A 313 2.75 -8.55 -11.51
CA LEU A 313 2.26 -7.44 -12.35
C LEU A 313 3.39 -6.68 -13.07
N ASP A 314 4.50 -6.49 -12.38
CA ASP A 314 5.69 -5.77 -12.81
C ASP A 314 6.83 -6.71 -13.25
N GLU A 315 6.72 -8.02 -12.94
CA GLU A 315 7.71 -9.02 -13.35
C GLU A 315 7.52 -9.53 -14.79
N ARG A 316 6.26 -9.78 -15.20
CA ARG A 316 5.96 -10.40 -16.51
C ARG A 316 4.51 -10.22 -16.96
N PRO A 317 4.20 -10.49 -18.24
CA PRO A 317 2.81 -10.54 -18.69
C PRO A 317 2.03 -11.63 -17.95
N LEU A 318 0.83 -11.30 -17.47
CA LEU A 318 -0.06 -12.26 -16.81
C LEU A 318 -0.62 -13.28 -17.81
N MET A 319 -0.76 -14.53 -17.36
CA MET A 319 -1.47 -15.56 -18.09
C MET A 319 -2.99 -15.35 -18.03
N LYS A 320 -3.74 -16.00 -18.92
CA LYS A 320 -5.21 -15.89 -18.97
C LYS A 320 -5.88 -16.22 -17.64
N SER A 321 -5.45 -17.30 -16.97
CA SER A 321 -5.94 -17.66 -15.64
C SER A 321 -5.61 -16.60 -14.59
N GLU A 322 -4.40 -16.05 -14.63
CA GLU A 322 -3.95 -15.01 -13.69
C GLU A 322 -4.69 -13.69 -13.90
N ILE A 323 -5.09 -13.36 -15.14
CA ILE A 323 -5.97 -12.23 -15.41
C ILE A 323 -7.33 -12.41 -14.73
N ARG A 324 -7.89 -13.64 -14.75
CA ARG A 324 -9.13 -13.94 -14.04
C ARG A 324 -8.94 -13.77 -12.53
N ASP A 325 -7.84 -14.27 -11.98
CA ASP A 325 -7.52 -14.16 -10.55
C ASP A 325 -7.31 -12.69 -10.14
N PHE A 326 -6.62 -11.89 -10.96
CA PHE A 326 -6.51 -10.45 -10.78
C PHE A 326 -7.87 -9.76 -10.77
N LEU A 327 -8.73 -10.08 -11.73
CA LEU A 327 -10.07 -9.48 -11.83
C LEU A 327 -10.97 -9.90 -10.66
N LEU A 328 -10.77 -11.08 -10.06
CA LEU A 328 -11.47 -11.49 -8.84
C LEU A 328 -11.14 -10.56 -7.67
N LEU A 329 -9.86 -10.23 -7.50
CA LEU A 329 -9.40 -9.29 -6.48
C LEU A 329 -9.87 -7.86 -6.78
N LEU A 330 -9.82 -7.46 -8.05
CA LEU A 330 -10.21 -6.12 -8.47
C LEU A 330 -11.72 -5.91 -8.36
N CYS A 331 -12.55 -6.75 -8.95
CA CYS A 331 -13.99 -6.50 -9.07
C CYS A 331 -14.84 -7.23 -8.02
N GLY A 332 -14.27 -8.21 -7.31
CA GLY A 332 -14.96 -9.03 -6.31
C GLY A 332 -15.51 -10.33 -6.90
N GLN A 333 -15.54 -11.36 -6.06
CA GLN A 333 -15.90 -12.72 -6.45
C GLN A 333 -17.34 -12.83 -6.97
N GLU A 334 -18.27 -12.05 -6.41
CA GLU A 334 -19.68 -12.09 -6.78
C GLU A 334 -19.94 -11.71 -8.24
N HIS A 335 -19.02 -10.96 -8.86
CA HIS A 335 -19.16 -10.50 -10.25
C HIS A 335 -18.58 -11.46 -11.28
N LEU A 336 -17.77 -12.43 -10.82
CA LEU A 336 -17.05 -13.38 -11.66
C LEU A 336 -17.55 -14.82 -11.48
N ASP A 337 -18.50 -15.05 -10.59
CA ASP A 337 -19.17 -16.34 -10.46
C ASP A 337 -19.89 -16.69 -11.78
N GLY A 338 -19.66 -17.91 -12.26
CA GLY A 338 -20.16 -18.38 -13.55
C GLY A 338 -19.43 -17.86 -14.81
N MET A 339 -18.40 -17.00 -14.69
CA MET A 339 -17.57 -16.66 -15.85
C MET A 339 -16.78 -17.89 -16.33
N PRO A 340 -16.64 -18.10 -17.66
CA PRO A 340 -15.90 -19.23 -18.19
C PRO A 340 -14.41 -19.12 -17.87
N ASP A 341 -13.72 -20.27 -17.84
CA ASP A 341 -12.27 -20.28 -17.76
C ASP A 341 -11.69 -19.62 -19.01
N PRO A 342 -10.91 -18.53 -18.90
CA PRO A 342 -10.37 -17.82 -20.04
C PRO A 342 -9.38 -18.65 -20.85
N SER A 343 -8.84 -19.73 -20.28
CA SER A 343 -7.99 -20.71 -20.97
C SER A 343 -8.79 -21.63 -21.89
N ILE A 344 -10.10 -21.77 -21.65
CA ILE A 344 -11.02 -22.61 -22.43
C ILE A 344 -11.81 -21.75 -23.43
N ASP A 345 -12.42 -20.66 -22.96
CA ASP A 345 -13.26 -19.77 -23.77
C ASP A 345 -12.96 -18.30 -23.47
N TRP A 346 -11.94 -17.79 -24.18
CA TRP A 346 -11.53 -16.39 -24.04
C TRP A 346 -12.58 -15.40 -24.52
N ASP A 347 -13.32 -15.70 -25.59
CA ASP A 347 -14.20 -14.72 -26.21
C ASP A 347 -15.41 -14.43 -25.31
N VAL A 348 -15.98 -15.46 -24.68
CA VAL A 348 -17.06 -15.28 -23.70
C VAL A 348 -16.53 -14.62 -22.44
N PHE A 349 -15.39 -15.07 -21.90
CA PHE A 349 -14.74 -14.41 -20.75
C PHE A 349 -14.51 -12.92 -21.01
N PHE A 350 -13.93 -12.58 -22.16
CA PHE A 350 -13.63 -11.20 -22.53
C PHE A 350 -14.89 -10.32 -22.62
N GLN A 351 -15.99 -10.85 -23.18
CA GLN A 351 -17.26 -10.12 -23.21
C GLN A 351 -17.77 -9.82 -21.80
N ASP A 352 -17.59 -10.75 -20.86
CA ASP A 352 -17.99 -10.57 -19.47
C ASP A 352 -17.11 -9.52 -18.77
N VAL A 353 -15.80 -9.55 -19.00
CA VAL A 353 -14.87 -8.50 -18.53
C VAL A 353 -15.26 -7.12 -19.08
N VAL A 354 -15.60 -7.01 -20.36
CA VAL A 354 -16.05 -5.75 -20.97
C VAL A 354 -17.34 -5.24 -20.31
N ARG A 355 -18.26 -6.13 -19.93
CA ARG A 355 -19.47 -5.74 -19.20
C ARG A 355 -19.16 -5.27 -17.79
N LEU A 356 -18.28 -5.99 -17.08
CA LEU A 356 -17.88 -5.70 -15.71
C LEU A 356 -17.22 -4.32 -15.57
N ILE A 357 -16.19 -4.06 -16.38
CA ILE A 357 -15.38 -2.84 -16.28
C ILE A 357 -16.18 -1.58 -16.65
N LYS A 358 -17.28 -1.69 -17.39
CA LYS A 358 -18.15 -0.54 -17.71
C LYS A 358 -18.81 0.10 -16.48
N PHE A 359 -18.97 -0.67 -15.40
CA PHE A 359 -19.59 -0.19 -14.17
C PHE A 359 -18.57 0.33 -13.14
N GLU A 360 -17.28 0.14 -13.41
CA GLU A 360 -16.23 0.61 -12.52
C GLU A 360 -15.92 2.10 -12.74
N SER A 361 -15.59 2.79 -11.64
CA SER A 361 -15.13 4.17 -11.68
C SER A 361 -13.79 4.29 -12.39
N PHE A 362 -13.63 5.38 -13.14
CA PHE A 362 -12.38 5.67 -13.84
C PHE A 362 -11.33 6.13 -12.84
N GLN A 363 -10.06 5.83 -13.13
CA GLN A 363 -8.92 6.10 -12.27
C GLN A 363 -7.87 6.94 -12.98
N TYR A 364 -7.13 7.76 -12.23
CA TYR A 364 -5.96 8.43 -12.77
C TYR A 364 -4.93 7.41 -13.25
N ASN A 365 -4.54 7.52 -14.51
CA ASN A 365 -3.46 6.73 -15.10
C ASN A 365 -2.19 7.60 -15.15
N PRO A 366 -1.14 7.29 -14.37
CA PRO A 366 0.07 8.11 -14.31
C PRO A 366 0.84 8.11 -15.63
N MET A 367 0.76 7.03 -16.42
CA MET A 367 1.45 6.90 -17.71
C MET A 367 0.86 7.79 -18.81
N THR A 368 -0.46 7.96 -18.84
CA THR A 368 -1.17 8.79 -19.83
C THR A 368 -1.52 10.18 -19.28
N ARG A 369 -1.39 10.37 -17.95
CA ARG A 369 -1.77 11.57 -17.20
C ARG A 369 -3.23 11.96 -17.37
N ARG A 370 -4.11 10.95 -17.49
CA ARG A 370 -5.56 11.11 -17.71
C ARG A 370 -6.34 10.12 -16.89
N VAL A 371 -7.56 10.48 -16.54
CA VAL A 371 -8.50 9.54 -15.94
C VAL A 371 -8.93 8.53 -17.02
N SER A 372 -8.73 7.24 -16.74
CA SER A 372 -8.93 6.13 -17.66
C SER A 372 -9.60 4.95 -16.94
N PRO A 373 -10.25 4.01 -17.64
CA PRO A 373 -10.73 2.77 -17.03
C PRO A 373 -9.60 1.98 -16.37
N TRP A 374 -9.94 1.12 -15.41
CA TRP A 374 -9.00 0.15 -14.82
C TRP A 374 -8.36 -0.77 -15.86
N ILE A 375 -9.15 -1.21 -16.84
CA ILE A 375 -8.72 -2.17 -17.86
C ILE A 375 -8.93 -1.55 -19.24
N ASN A 376 -7.86 -1.45 -20.02
CA ASN A 376 -7.94 -1.17 -21.44
C ASN A 376 -8.31 -2.46 -22.20
N THR A 377 -9.61 -2.69 -22.34
CA THR A 377 -10.16 -3.92 -22.94
C THR A 377 -9.67 -4.16 -24.37
N SER A 378 -9.47 -3.10 -25.16
CA SER A 378 -8.88 -3.22 -26.50
C SER A 378 -7.45 -3.74 -26.48
N ARG A 379 -6.60 -3.26 -25.55
CA ARG A 379 -5.23 -3.76 -25.40
C ARG A 379 -5.22 -5.17 -24.81
N LEU A 380 -6.07 -5.45 -23.83
CA LEU A 380 -6.22 -6.78 -23.23
C LEU A 380 -6.52 -7.83 -24.31
N ASN A 381 -7.53 -7.59 -25.14
CA ASN A 381 -7.90 -8.52 -26.21
C ASN A 381 -6.84 -8.63 -27.30
N ARG A 382 -6.11 -7.56 -27.60
CA ARG A 382 -5.02 -7.62 -28.58
C ARG A 382 -3.88 -8.52 -28.12
N ILE A 383 -3.61 -8.57 -26.81
CA ILE A 383 -2.48 -9.33 -26.25
C ILE A 383 -2.87 -10.78 -25.99
N HIS A 384 -4.06 -11.02 -25.44
CA HIS A 384 -4.49 -12.35 -24.97
C HIS A 384 -5.58 -12.98 -25.84
N GLY A 385 -6.21 -12.22 -26.73
CA GLY A 385 -7.22 -12.73 -27.64
C GLY A 385 -6.68 -13.78 -28.58
N SER A 386 -7.58 -14.68 -28.98
CA SER A 386 -7.28 -15.65 -30.02
C SER A 386 -7.05 -14.88 -31.32
N SER A 387 -5.89 -15.04 -31.95
CA SER A 387 -5.72 -14.73 -33.37
C SER A 387 -6.68 -15.62 -34.15
N SER A 388 -7.90 -15.16 -34.40
CA SER A 388 -8.81 -15.84 -35.31
C SER A 388 -8.18 -15.80 -36.71
N CYS A 389 -7.59 -16.93 -37.10
CA CYS A 389 -7.62 -17.46 -38.46
C CYS A 389 -7.37 -16.43 -39.59
N GLY A 390 -6.09 -16.13 -39.83
CA GLY A 390 -5.63 -15.63 -41.12
C GLY A 390 -5.36 -16.79 -42.10
N CYS A 391 -6.35 -17.65 -42.36
CA CYS A 391 -6.32 -18.52 -43.54
C CYS A 391 -7.28 -17.95 -44.59
N SER A 392 -6.72 -17.38 -45.66
CA SER A 392 -7.29 -17.32 -47.00
C SER A 392 -6.13 -17.08 -47.98
N ILE A 393 -5.64 -18.14 -48.65
CA ILE A 393 -5.79 -18.39 -50.10
C ILE A 393 -5.10 -17.27 -50.91
N MET A 394 -3.97 -17.47 -51.59
CA MET A 394 -3.61 -18.50 -52.57
C MET A 394 -2.09 -18.65 -52.65
#